data_AF-A0A154NYJ5-F1
#
_entry.id   AF-A0A154NYJ5-F1
#
_cell.length_a   1.000
_cell.length_b   1.000
_cell.length_c   1.000
_cell.angle_alpha   90.00
_cell.angle_beta   90.00
_cell.angle_gamma   90.00
#
_symmetry.space_group_name_H-M   'P 1'
#
loop_
_entity.id
_entity.type
_entity.pdbx_description
1 polymer ?
#
loop_
_entity_poly.entity_id
_entity_poly.type
_entity_poly.pdbx_seq_one_letter_code
_entity_poly.pdbx_strand_id
1 'polypeptide(L)'
;MEILDSVNDQILNNELKHREHPGIIKPRTVEQPPWLYKTIQIILQDKGISSVAIGESGQKLIAHLHGRRMPPERRDMQLKLKEICSRTVNYDAYTSLSYLISRSVPEYSVLYKLFNEIKTRDDNFIPKTLFDFGSGVGTVIWAASQFWTKSIKEYYCVDASPDMNDLSEYLLKRSNTRINISDVFYKQFLPVSANRTYDIVVSAYSLLELPNQISRLEVIGRLWRITERYLVIVEQGTKCGFDIINEAREFILMYNKIKGHVFSPVSI
;
A
#
# COMPACT_ATOMS: atom_id res chain seq x y z
N MET A 1 -15.71 -1.96 -21.62
CA MET A 1 -15.70 -0.83 -20.67
C MET A 1 -17.11 -0.64 -20.09
N GLU A 2 -18.14 -0.51 -20.95
CA GLU A 2 -19.57 -0.40 -20.54
C GLU A 2 -20.08 -1.48 -19.56
N ILE A 3 -19.65 -2.74 -19.67
CA ILE A 3 -20.11 -3.83 -18.78
C ILE A 3 -19.63 -3.64 -17.33
N LEU A 4 -18.41 -3.12 -17.11
CA LEU A 4 -17.88 -2.89 -15.76
C LEU A 4 -18.39 -1.60 -15.14
N ASP A 5 -18.63 -0.58 -15.95
CA ASP A 5 -19.27 0.65 -15.45
C ASP A 5 -20.68 0.29 -14.93
N SER A 6 -21.41 -0.56 -15.67
CA SER A 6 -22.69 -1.10 -15.21
C SER A 6 -22.60 -1.94 -13.92
N VAL A 7 -21.56 -2.77 -13.75
CA VAL A 7 -21.39 -3.58 -12.51
C VAL A 7 -20.92 -2.72 -11.33
N ASN A 8 -20.06 -1.73 -11.57
CA ASN A 8 -19.63 -0.78 -10.56
C ASN A 8 -20.83 0.05 -10.08
N ASP A 9 -21.69 0.50 -10.99
CA ASP A 9 -22.93 1.20 -10.66
C ASP A 9 -23.86 0.32 -9.80
N GLN A 10 -24.00 -0.97 -10.12
CA GLN A 10 -24.75 -1.92 -9.29
C GLN A 10 -24.15 -2.07 -7.89
N ILE A 11 -22.83 -2.07 -7.74
CA ILE A 11 -22.16 -2.14 -6.44
C ILE A 11 -22.29 -0.83 -5.65
N LEU A 12 -22.27 0.32 -6.34
CA LEU A 12 -22.50 1.63 -5.75
C LEU A 12 -23.95 1.76 -5.26
N ASN A 13 -24.91 1.23 -6.02
CA ASN A 13 -26.34 1.22 -5.70
C ASN A 13 -26.77 0.10 -4.72
N ASN A 14 -25.82 -0.70 -4.21
CA ASN A 14 -26.05 -1.85 -3.32
C ASN A 14 -26.89 -2.99 -3.95
N GLU A 15 -26.99 -3.06 -5.27
CA GLU A 15 -27.64 -4.14 -6.00
C GLU A 15 -26.75 -5.38 -6.11
N LEU A 16 -25.42 -5.19 -6.09
CA LEU A 16 -24.41 -6.27 -6.08
C LEU A 16 -23.37 -6.04 -4.99
N LYS A 17 -22.86 -7.10 -4.36
CA LYS A 17 -21.83 -6.95 -3.31
C LYS A 17 -20.45 -6.81 -3.94
N HIS A 18 -19.62 -5.90 -3.44
CA HIS A 18 -18.21 -5.74 -3.89
C HIS A 18 -17.40 -7.05 -3.94
N ARG A 19 -17.71 -8.02 -3.06
CA ARG A 19 -17.09 -9.36 -3.01
C ARG A 19 -17.57 -10.35 -4.09
N GLU A 20 -18.50 -9.95 -4.93
CA GLU A 20 -19.04 -10.69 -6.07
C GLU A 20 -18.62 -10.05 -7.40
N HIS A 21 -17.77 -9.02 -7.37
CA HIS A 21 -17.27 -8.35 -8.56
C HIS A 21 -16.49 -9.33 -9.47
N PRO A 22 -16.73 -9.31 -10.80
CA PRO A 22 -16.15 -10.28 -11.74
C PRO A 22 -14.62 -10.21 -11.84
N GLY A 23 -14.02 -9.06 -11.51
CA GLY A 23 -12.58 -8.87 -11.43
C GLY A 23 -11.89 -9.43 -10.18
N ILE A 24 -12.60 -10.19 -9.32
CA ILE A 24 -11.99 -10.78 -8.11
C ILE A 24 -11.04 -11.91 -8.47
N ILE A 25 -9.78 -11.75 -8.07
CA ILE A 25 -8.76 -12.77 -8.18
C ILE A 25 -8.55 -13.39 -6.79
N LYS A 26 -8.74 -14.70 -6.65
CA LYS A 26 -8.45 -15.43 -5.40
C LYS A 26 -6.98 -15.85 -5.37
N PRO A 27 -6.15 -15.27 -4.49
CA PRO A 27 -4.73 -15.57 -4.50
C PRO A 27 -4.43 -16.98 -3.95
N ARG A 28 -3.66 -17.79 -4.71
CA ARG A 28 -2.86 -18.90 -4.12
C ARG A 28 -1.84 -18.36 -3.09
N THR A 29 -1.55 -19.14 -2.06
CA THR A 29 -0.53 -18.84 -1.04
C THR A 29 0.83 -18.55 -1.69
N VAL A 30 1.47 -17.46 -1.27
CA VAL A 30 2.82 -17.06 -1.72
C VAL A 30 3.81 -17.48 -0.66
N GLU A 31 4.98 -17.99 -1.07
CA GLU A 31 6.08 -18.24 -0.14
C GLU A 31 6.60 -16.93 0.43
N GLN A 32 6.67 -16.86 1.76
CA GLN A 32 7.11 -15.67 2.48
C GLN A 32 8.63 -15.59 2.51
N PRO A 33 9.23 -14.39 2.69
CA PRO A 33 10.66 -14.27 2.85
C PRO A 33 11.15 -15.09 4.06
N PRO A 34 12.03 -16.09 3.88
CA PRO A 34 12.38 -17.04 4.94
C PRO A 34 13.12 -16.38 6.12
N TRP A 35 13.74 -15.23 5.89
CA TRP A 35 14.45 -14.44 6.92
C TRP A 35 13.49 -13.68 7.86
N LEU A 36 12.23 -13.46 7.46
CA LEU A 36 11.30 -12.57 8.16
C LEU A 36 11.00 -13.09 9.58
N TYR A 37 10.62 -14.36 9.70
CA TYR A 37 10.26 -14.97 10.98
C TYR A 37 11.41 -14.91 11.99
N LYS A 38 12.62 -15.29 11.56
CA LYS A 38 13.83 -15.23 12.40
C LYS A 38 14.12 -13.80 12.85
N THR A 39 13.95 -12.82 11.96
CA THR A 39 14.20 -11.41 12.28
C THR A 39 13.19 -10.87 13.28
N ILE A 40 11.90 -11.21 13.13
CA ILE A 40 10.85 -10.87 14.10
C ILE A 40 11.17 -11.45 15.48
N GLN A 41 11.60 -12.71 15.55
CA GLN A 41 11.98 -13.33 16.82
C GLN A 41 13.13 -12.59 17.52
N ILE A 42 14.16 -12.18 16.77
CA ILE A 42 15.28 -11.39 17.30
C ILE A 42 14.78 -10.04 17.83
N ILE A 43 13.94 -9.33 17.07
CA ILE A 43 13.37 -8.03 17.50
C ILE A 43 12.59 -8.18 18.81
N LEU A 44 11.78 -9.23 18.93
CA LEU A 44 10.98 -9.47 20.13
C LEU A 44 11.85 -9.77 21.35
N GLN A 45 12.91 -10.56 21.16
CA GLN A 45 13.88 -10.86 22.22
C GLN A 45 14.66 -9.60 22.65
N ASP A 46 15.19 -8.84 21.69
CA ASP A 46 15.96 -7.62 21.93
C ASP A 46 15.13 -6.57 22.67
N LYS A 47 13.83 -6.45 22.35
CA LYS A 47 12.92 -5.50 22.99
C LYS A 47 12.23 -6.05 24.26
N GLY A 48 12.46 -7.31 24.62
CA GLY A 48 11.81 -7.95 25.77
C GLY A 48 10.28 -8.05 25.65
N ILE A 49 9.76 -8.14 24.41
CA ILE A 49 8.31 -8.16 24.14
C ILE A 49 7.82 -9.61 24.03
N SER A 50 6.75 -9.93 24.77
CA SER A 50 6.09 -11.24 24.69
C SER A 50 5.44 -11.45 23.31
N SER A 51 5.70 -12.61 22.70
CA SER A 51 5.11 -13.03 21.42
C SER A 51 3.59 -13.15 21.49
N VAL A 52 3.03 -13.50 22.65
CA VAL A 52 1.58 -13.59 22.87
C VAL A 52 0.98 -12.20 22.92
N ALA A 53 1.56 -11.29 23.72
CA ALA A 53 1.03 -9.94 23.90
C ALA A 53 1.05 -9.12 22.60
N ILE A 54 2.13 -9.22 21.83
CA ILE A 54 2.22 -8.55 20.53
C ILE A 54 1.27 -9.19 19.50
N GLY A 55 1.01 -10.49 19.60
CA GLY A 55 0.03 -11.20 18.78
C GLY A 55 -1.40 -10.69 19.04
N GLU A 56 -1.79 -10.56 20.31
CA GLU A 56 -3.08 -9.98 20.69
C GLU A 56 -3.21 -8.51 20.26
N SER A 57 -2.13 -7.73 20.42
CA SER A 57 -2.08 -6.33 19.98
C SER A 57 -2.23 -6.23 18.46
N GLY A 58 -1.57 -7.12 17.72
CA GLY A 58 -1.69 -7.26 16.27
C GLY A 58 -3.11 -7.61 15.83
N GLN A 59 -3.79 -8.52 16.53
CA GLN A 59 -5.19 -8.86 16.24
C GLN A 59 -6.14 -7.68 16.44
N LYS A 60 -5.97 -6.94 17.56
CA LYS A 60 -6.74 -5.71 17.82
C LYS A 60 -6.50 -4.66 16.74
N LEU A 61 -5.24 -4.49 16.32
CA LEU A 61 -4.87 -3.60 15.24
C LEU A 61 -5.54 -4.01 13.92
N ILE A 62 -5.45 -5.29 13.51
CA ILE A 62 -6.13 -5.77 12.29
C ILE A 62 -7.63 -5.47 12.34
N ALA A 63 -8.28 -5.76 13.46
CA ALA A 63 -9.72 -5.51 13.60
C ALA A 63 -10.05 -4.02 13.42
N HIS A 64 -9.24 -3.12 13.98
CA HIS A 64 -9.35 -1.68 13.78
C HIS A 64 -9.15 -1.27 12.31
N LEU A 65 -8.07 -1.73 11.67
CA LEU A 65 -7.74 -1.43 10.29
C LEU A 65 -8.83 -1.93 9.32
N HIS A 66 -9.40 -3.10 9.59
CA HIS A 66 -10.46 -3.70 8.78
C HIS A 66 -11.82 -3.02 9.02
N GLY A 67 -12.04 -2.46 10.20
CA GLY A 67 -13.25 -1.69 10.55
C GLY A 67 -13.26 -0.25 10.05
N ARG A 68 -12.18 0.20 9.38
CA ARG A 68 -12.08 1.57 8.86
C ARG A 68 -13.20 1.90 7.87
N ARG A 69 -13.64 3.15 7.92
CA ARG A 69 -14.65 3.75 7.04
C ARG A 69 -14.08 5.01 6.40
N MET A 70 -14.66 5.42 5.29
CA MET A 70 -14.29 6.65 4.60
C MET A 70 -14.39 7.83 5.56
N PRO A 71 -13.40 8.73 5.57
CA PRO A 71 -13.51 9.94 6.37
C PRO A 71 -14.76 10.75 5.95
N PRO A 72 -15.55 11.27 6.89
CA PRO A 72 -16.78 11.99 6.59
C PRO A 72 -16.50 13.32 5.86
N GLU A 73 -17.33 13.64 4.87
CA GLU A 73 -17.13 14.80 3.99
C GLU A 73 -17.79 16.10 4.47
N ARG A 74 -18.93 16.06 5.19
CA ARG A 74 -19.83 17.23 5.35
C ARG A 74 -20.40 17.57 6.74
N ARG A 75 -19.86 17.07 7.86
CA ARG A 75 -20.32 17.45 9.23
C ARG A 75 -19.27 18.21 10.05
N ASP A 76 -19.74 18.91 11.08
CA ASP A 76 -19.02 19.86 11.96
C ASP A 76 -17.53 19.54 12.14
N MET A 77 -16.67 20.56 11.95
CA MET A 77 -15.21 20.40 12.02
C MET A 77 -14.73 19.79 13.34
N GLN A 78 -15.36 20.08 14.48
CA GLN A 78 -14.99 19.47 15.76
C GLN A 78 -15.36 17.99 15.87
N LEU A 79 -16.54 17.59 15.36
CA LEU A 79 -16.92 16.19 15.28
C LEU A 79 -16.00 15.45 14.30
N LYS A 80 -15.67 16.07 13.16
CA LYS A 80 -14.71 15.57 12.18
C LYS A 80 -13.32 15.36 12.79
N LEU A 81 -12.79 16.32 13.53
CA LEU A 81 -11.48 16.19 14.17
C LEU A 81 -11.45 15.07 15.21
N LYS A 82 -12.47 14.98 16.08
CA LYS A 82 -12.58 13.87 17.04
C LYS A 82 -12.69 12.50 16.36
N GLU A 83 -13.51 12.42 15.31
CA GLU A 83 -13.72 11.18 14.55
C GLU A 83 -12.47 10.76 13.77
N ILE A 84 -11.77 11.71 13.15
CA ILE A 84 -10.48 11.46 12.47
C ILE A 84 -9.42 11.05 13.48
N CYS A 85 -9.21 11.81 14.56
CA CYS A 85 -8.22 11.48 15.60
C CYS A 85 -8.47 10.11 16.24
N SER A 86 -9.74 9.70 16.40
CA SER A 86 -10.10 8.38 16.91
C SER A 86 -9.84 7.23 15.94
N ARG A 87 -9.66 7.53 14.65
CA ARG A 87 -9.45 6.55 13.56
C ARG A 87 -8.00 6.47 13.13
N THR A 88 -7.27 7.58 13.21
CA THR A 88 -5.84 7.65 12.91
C THR A 88 -5.05 6.83 13.92
N VAL A 89 -4.30 5.87 13.40
CA VAL A 89 -3.38 5.08 14.22
C VAL A 89 -2.08 5.86 14.30
N ASN A 90 -1.63 6.15 15.52
CA ASN A 90 -0.27 6.64 15.71
C ASN A 90 0.68 5.45 15.72
N TYR A 91 1.51 5.33 14.68
CA TYR A 91 2.46 4.23 14.56
C TYR A 91 3.74 4.55 15.32
N ASP A 92 3.74 4.26 16.63
CA ASP A 92 4.94 4.23 17.46
C ASP A 92 5.72 2.91 17.30
N ALA A 93 6.87 2.77 17.98
CA ALA A 93 7.69 1.57 17.90
C ALA A 93 6.93 0.25 18.17
N TYR A 94 5.99 0.24 19.11
CA TYR A 94 5.24 -0.97 19.51
C TYR A 94 4.11 -1.28 18.52
N THR A 95 3.40 -0.25 18.08
CA THR A 95 2.30 -0.34 17.11
C THR A 95 2.83 -0.71 15.73
N SER A 96 4.00 -0.19 15.35
CA SER A 96 4.71 -0.58 14.12
C SER A 96 5.13 -2.05 14.14
N LEU A 97 5.59 -2.56 15.29
CA LEU A 97 5.88 -3.99 15.44
C LEU A 97 4.62 -4.85 15.42
N SER A 98 3.53 -4.37 16.04
CA SER A 98 2.22 -5.02 15.96
C SER A 98 1.72 -5.07 14.51
N TYR A 99 1.94 -4.00 13.75
CA TYR A 99 1.63 -3.94 12.32
C TYR A 99 2.48 -4.96 11.54
N LEU A 100 3.80 -4.97 11.72
CA LEU A 100 4.70 -5.92 11.07
C LEU A 100 4.21 -7.36 11.22
N ILE A 101 3.93 -7.79 12.45
CA ILE A 101 3.57 -9.18 12.74
C ILE A 101 2.21 -9.55 12.17
N SER A 102 1.28 -8.60 12.15
CA SER A 102 -0.12 -8.86 11.82
C SER A 102 -0.46 -8.62 10.34
N ARG A 103 0.27 -7.74 9.66
CA ARG A 103 -0.06 -7.25 8.31
C ARG A 103 0.96 -7.59 7.24
N SER A 104 2.24 -7.71 7.56
CA SER A 104 3.28 -7.76 6.52
C SER A 104 3.14 -8.95 5.56
N VAL A 105 2.74 -10.11 6.06
CA VAL A 105 2.58 -11.35 5.29
C VAL A 105 1.47 -11.27 4.23
N PRO A 106 0.21 -10.95 4.59
CA PRO A 106 -0.84 -10.81 3.58
C PRO A 106 -0.54 -9.68 2.60
N GLU A 107 0.02 -8.55 3.04
CA GLU A 107 0.36 -7.43 2.17
C GLU A 107 1.46 -7.78 1.16
N TYR A 108 2.52 -8.43 1.64
CA TYR A 108 3.57 -8.99 0.77
C TYR A 108 2.99 -9.92 -0.29
N SER A 109 2.05 -10.79 0.09
CA SER A 109 1.44 -11.75 -0.83
C SER A 109 0.62 -11.08 -1.94
N VAL A 110 -0.06 -9.98 -1.62
CA VAL A 110 -0.80 -9.18 -2.61
C VAL A 110 0.17 -8.46 -3.54
N LEU A 111 1.17 -7.77 -2.97
CA LEU A 111 2.18 -7.02 -3.74
C LEU A 111 3.01 -7.93 -4.65
N TYR A 112 3.41 -9.10 -4.17
CA TYR A 112 4.11 -10.11 -4.96
C TYR A 112 3.31 -10.49 -6.21
N LYS A 113 1.99 -10.65 -6.09
CA LYS A 113 1.15 -11.02 -7.24
C LYS A 113 0.99 -9.89 -8.23
N LEU A 114 0.78 -8.67 -7.75
CA LEU A 114 0.67 -7.49 -8.62
C LEU A 114 1.95 -7.29 -9.42
N PHE A 115 3.11 -7.42 -8.77
CA PHE A 115 4.39 -7.32 -9.45
C PHE A 115 4.69 -8.51 -10.37
N ASN A 116 4.30 -9.73 -9.99
CA ASN A 116 4.38 -10.88 -10.87
C ASN A 116 3.51 -10.69 -12.12
N GLU A 117 2.31 -10.13 -11.97
CA GLU A 117 1.41 -9.87 -13.09
C GLU A 117 2.02 -8.85 -14.06
N ILE A 118 2.55 -7.73 -13.55
CA ILE A 118 3.29 -6.77 -14.35
C ILE A 118 4.45 -7.46 -15.07
N LYS A 119 5.29 -8.22 -14.35
CA LYS A 119 6.46 -8.88 -14.94
C LYS A 119 6.11 -9.95 -15.98
N THR A 120 4.98 -10.64 -15.80
CA THR A 120 4.53 -11.70 -16.72
C THR A 120 3.93 -11.10 -17.99
N ARG A 121 3.21 -9.98 -17.88
CA ARG A 121 2.48 -9.36 -18.99
C ARG A 121 3.28 -8.29 -19.73
N ASP A 122 4.26 -7.67 -19.09
CA ASP A 122 5.27 -6.79 -19.67
C ASP A 122 6.66 -7.32 -19.32
N ASP A 123 7.08 -8.35 -20.08
CA ASP A 123 8.34 -9.08 -19.86
C ASP A 123 9.59 -8.21 -20.05
N ASN A 124 9.50 -7.23 -20.95
CA ASN A 124 10.51 -6.23 -21.27
C ASN A 124 10.61 -5.10 -20.24
N PHE A 125 9.71 -5.05 -19.25
CA PHE A 125 9.76 -4.05 -18.20
C PHE A 125 10.93 -4.27 -17.24
N ILE A 126 11.84 -3.30 -17.22
CA ILE A 126 13.07 -3.27 -16.41
C ILE A 126 13.12 -1.94 -15.64
N PRO A 127 12.34 -1.80 -14.56
CA PRO A 127 12.32 -0.58 -13.74
C PRO A 127 13.68 -0.32 -13.09
N LYS A 128 14.05 0.96 -13.03
CA LYS A 128 15.23 1.50 -12.36
C LYS A 128 14.89 2.23 -11.08
N THR A 129 13.70 2.81 -10.99
CA THR A 129 13.26 3.60 -9.84
C THR A 129 11.89 3.15 -9.34
N LEU A 130 11.73 3.10 -8.01
CA LEU A 130 10.48 2.77 -7.34
C LEU A 130 10.19 3.82 -6.28
N PHE A 131 8.99 4.39 -6.29
CA PHE A 131 8.47 5.27 -5.24
C PHE A 131 7.38 4.55 -4.46
N ASP A 132 7.47 4.57 -3.13
CA ASP A 132 6.54 3.90 -2.23
C ASP A 132 5.95 4.90 -1.24
N PHE A 133 4.67 5.23 -1.42
CA PHE A 133 3.92 6.12 -0.56
C PHE A 133 3.19 5.36 0.55
N GLY A 134 3.38 5.78 1.79
CA GLY A 134 2.95 5.02 2.96
C GLY A 134 3.70 3.71 3.08
N SER A 135 5.03 3.76 2.92
CA SER A 135 5.88 2.57 2.77
C SER A 135 5.88 1.63 3.97
N GLY A 136 5.48 2.12 5.15
CA GLY A 136 5.35 1.35 6.38
C GLY A 136 6.61 0.55 6.70
N VAL A 137 6.44 -0.75 6.92
CA VAL A 137 7.54 -1.68 7.22
C VAL A 137 8.35 -2.11 5.99
N GLY A 138 8.03 -1.60 4.79
CA GLY A 138 8.76 -1.85 3.54
C GLY A 138 8.36 -3.12 2.79
N THR A 139 7.11 -3.57 2.90
CA THR A 139 6.61 -4.78 2.20
C THR A 139 6.74 -4.66 0.67
N VAL A 140 6.61 -3.45 0.13
CA VAL A 140 6.80 -3.15 -1.31
C VAL A 140 8.24 -3.42 -1.74
N ILE A 141 9.23 -3.00 -0.96
CA ILE A 141 10.65 -3.29 -1.23
C ILE A 141 10.85 -4.81 -1.35
N TRP A 142 10.33 -5.57 -0.39
CA TRP A 142 10.51 -7.02 -0.35
C TRP A 142 9.88 -7.69 -1.57
N ALA A 143 8.65 -7.32 -1.92
CA ALA A 143 7.95 -7.87 -3.08
C ALA A 143 8.64 -7.49 -4.39
N ALA A 144 9.00 -6.22 -4.58
CA ALA A 144 9.67 -5.74 -5.80
C ALA A 144 11.04 -6.41 -5.99
N SER A 145 11.76 -6.69 -4.91
CA SER A 145 13.05 -7.37 -4.96
C SER A 145 12.95 -8.76 -5.60
N GLN A 146 11.83 -9.48 -5.45
CA GLN A 146 11.68 -10.81 -6.05
C GLN A 146 11.74 -10.78 -7.59
N PHE A 147 11.40 -9.66 -8.21
CA PHE A 147 11.33 -9.51 -9.67
C PHE A 147 12.44 -8.63 -10.24
N TRP A 148 12.84 -7.59 -9.50
CA TRP A 148 13.65 -6.49 -10.05
C TRP A 148 14.86 -6.07 -9.19
N THR A 149 15.34 -6.93 -8.26
CA THR A 149 16.52 -6.60 -7.42
C THR A 149 17.74 -6.12 -8.21
N LYS A 150 17.96 -6.65 -9.42
CA LYS A 150 19.13 -6.27 -10.23
C LYS A 150 18.97 -4.92 -10.93
N SER A 151 17.73 -4.52 -11.25
CA SER A 151 17.46 -3.36 -12.09
C SER A 151 17.11 -2.11 -11.31
N ILE A 152 16.34 -2.23 -10.22
CA ILE A 152 16.01 -1.08 -9.38
C ILE A 152 17.29 -0.63 -8.66
N LYS A 153 17.59 0.66 -8.76
CA LYS A 153 18.72 1.36 -8.14
C LYS A 153 18.30 2.47 -7.20
N GLU A 154 16.99 2.67 -7.06
CA GLU A 154 16.42 3.62 -6.14
C GLU A 154 15.05 3.13 -5.67
N TYR A 155 14.94 2.92 -4.36
CA TYR A 155 13.69 2.76 -3.63
C TYR A 155 13.49 4.03 -2.81
N TYR A 156 12.52 4.85 -3.18
CA TYR A 156 12.18 6.09 -2.49
C TYR A 156 10.94 5.87 -1.64
N CYS A 157 11.15 5.64 -0.35
CA CYS A 157 10.14 5.25 0.62
C CYS A 157 9.69 6.46 1.44
N VAL A 158 8.39 6.73 1.42
CA VAL A 158 7.78 7.84 2.16
C VAL A 158 6.77 7.30 3.16
N ASP A 159 7.04 7.48 4.45
CA ASP A 159 6.09 7.16 5.53
C ASP A 159 6.14 8.24 6.61
N ALA A 160 4.97 8.69 7.06
CA ALA A 160 4.85 9.74 8.07
C ALA A 160 5.40 9.32 9.44
N SER A 161 5.42 8.01 9.74
CA SER A 161 5.96 7.49 10.99
C SER A 161 7.48 7.27 10.90
N PRO A 162 8.29 7.93 11.74
CA PRO A 162 9.71 7.60 11.85
C PRO A 162 9.94 6.16 12.35
N ASP A 163 9.10 5.65 13.26
CA ASP A 163 9.21 4.29 13.78
C ASP A 163 8.99 3.21 12.70
N MET A 164 8.09 3.47 11.74
CA MET A 164 7.91 2.60 10.57
C MET A 164 9.15 2.59 9.68
N ASN A 165 9.72 3.77 9.40
CA ASN A 165 10.94 3.90 8.60
C ASN A 165 12.13 3.19 9.29
N ASP A 166 12.32 3.41 10.58
CA ASP A 166 13.38 2.78 11.38
C ASP A 166 13.22 1.26 11.41
N LEU A 167 11.98 0.77 11.56
CA LEU A 167 11.69 -0.66 11.54
C LEU A 167 11.94 -1.26 10.15
N SER A 168 11.53 -0.57 9.08
CA SER A 168 11.79 -1.01 7.71
C SER A 168 13.29 -1.11 7.43
N GLU A 169 14.07 -0.09 7.81
CA GLU A 169 15.52 -0.08 7.63
C GLU A 169 16.19 -1.19 8.45
N TYR A 170 15.75 -1.40 9.70
CA TYR A 170 16.24 -2.49 10.55
C TYR A 170 15.98 -3.87 9.90
N LEU A 171 14.78 -4.09 9.35
CA LEU A 171 14.42 -5.32 8.66
C LEU A 171 15.27 -5.50 7.40
N LEU A 172 15.47 -4.45 6.61
CA LEU A 172 16.28 -4.49 5.41
C LEU A 172 17.73 -4.89 5.71
N LYS A 173 18.36 -4.29 6.73
CA LYS A 173 19.75 -4.59 7.15
C LYS A 173 19.95 -6.04 7.60
N ARG A 174 18.90 -6.69 8.10
CA ARG A 174 18.93 -8.09 8.56
C ARG A 174 18.31 -9.07 7.56
N SER A 175 17.68 -8.54 6.52
CA SER A 175 17.16 -9.35 5.43
C SER A 175 18.32 -9.96 4.65
N ASN A 176 18.19 -11.21 4.23
CA ASN A 176 19.13 -11.80 3.28
C ASN A 176 18.77 -11.42 1.84
N THR A 177 18.23 -10.21 1.64
CA THR A 177 17.89 -9.71 0.31
C THR A 177 19.16 -9.27 -0.39
N ARG A 178 19.22 -9.44 -1.72
CA ARG A 178 20.34 -8.93 -2.54
C ARG A 178 20.20 -7.42 -2.83
N ILE A 179 19.40 -6.72 -2.03
CA ILE A 179 19.11 -5.30 -2.17
C ILE A 179 20.31 -4.54 -1.62
N ASN A 180 20.78 -3.57 -2.39
CA ASN A 180 21.82 -2.68 -1.91
C ASN A 180 21.19 -1.62 -1.00
N ILE A 181 21.62 -1.56 0.26
CA ILE A 181 21.06 -0.63 1.25
C ILE A 181 21.25 0.83 0.81
N SER A 182 22.32 1.16 0.08
CA SER A 182 22.54 2.52 -0.44
C SER A 182 21.53 2.94 -1.52
N ASP A 183 20.78 1.99 -2.06
CA ASP A 183 19.76 2.24 -3.09
C ASP A 183 18.39 2.55 -2.43
N VAL A 184 18.28 2.53 -1.09
CA VAL A 184 17.02 2.73 -0.35
C VAL A 184 17.05 4.04 0.44
N PHE A 185 16.05 4.89 0.22
CA PHE A 185 15.93 6.21 0.82
C PHE A 185 14.61 6.35 1.57
N TYR A 186 14.69 6.60 2.87
CA TYR A 186 13.51 6.84 3.72
C TYR A 186 13.27 8.34 3.92
N LYS A 187 12.01 8.76 3.84
CA LYS A 187 11.56 10.15 4.04
C LYS A 187 10.23 10.19 4.78
N GLN A 188 10.01 11.24 5.55
CA GLN A 188 8.73 11.45 6.25
C GLN A 188 7.67 12.19 5.43
N PHE A 189 8.10 12.90 4.38
CA PHE A 189 7.23 13.78 3.60
C PHE A 189 7.42 13.57 2.11
N LEU A 190 6.32 13.75 1.37
CA LEU A 190 6.36 13.80 -0.10
C LEU A 190 7.29 14.92 -0.57
N PRO A 191 8.03 14.73 -1.68
CA PRO A 191 8.81 15.79 -2.29
C PRO A 191 7.94 17.01 -2.62
N VAL A 192 8.43 18.20 -2.29
CA VAL A 192 7.72 19.47 -2.55
C VAL A 192 7.53 19.66 -4.06
N SER A 193 8.55 19.38 -4.86
CA SER A 193 8.53 19.47 -6.32
C SER A 193 8.42 18.09 -6.98
N ALA A 194 7.58 17.98 -8.02
CA ALA A 194 7.43 16.78 -8.85
C ALA A 194 8.35 16.82 -10.09
N ASN A 195 9.62 17.17 -9.90
CA ASN A 195 10.57 17.36 -11.02
C ASN A 195 11.15 16.03 -11.55
N ARG A 196 10.86 14.92 -10.87
CA ARG A 196 11.37 13.60 -11.18
C ARG A 196 10.21 12.61 -11.21
N THR A 197 10.23 11.72 -12.20
CA THR A 197 9.32 10.59 -12.32
C THR A 197 9.99 9.30 -11.89
N TYR A 198 9.16 8.30 -11.56
CA TYR A 198 9.57 6.98 -11.12
C TYR A 198 8.91 5.92 -12.00
N ASP A 199 9.65 4.86 -12.35
CA ASP A 199 9.13 3.79 -13.21
C ASP A 199 7.93 3.09 -12.56
N ILE A 200 8.00 2.85 -11.26
CA ILE A 200 6.88 2.32 -10.47
C ILE A 200 6.59 3.27 -9.32
N VAL A 201 5.33 3.66 -9.17
CA VAL A 201 4.80 4.37 -8.01
C VAL A 201 3.78 3.49 -7.32
N VAL A 202 3.90 3.31 -6.02
CA VAL A 202 3.04 2.42 -5.23
C VAL A 202 2.41 3.20 -4.08
N SER A 203 1.12 2.93 -3.83
CA SER A 203 0.41 3.33 -2.61
C SER A 203 -0.36 2.12 -2.11
N ALA A 204 0.16 1.43 -1.09
CA ALA A 204 -0.40 0.19 -0.58
C ALA A 204 -0.96 0.36 0.84
N TYR A 205 -2.28 0.27 0.97
CA TYR A 205 -3.03 0.37 2.23
C TYR A 205 -2.92 1.73 2.95
N SER A 206 -2.60 2.79 2.21
CA SER A 206 -2.26 4.11 2.76
C SER A 206 -3.33 5.18 2.50
N LEU A 207 -4.17 5.05 1.47
CA LEU A 207 -5.14 6.09 1.09
C LEU A 207 -6.29 6.20 2.09
N LEU A 208 -6.68 5.10 2.73
CA LEU A 208 -7.63 5.09 3.85
C LEU A 208 -7.12 5.82 5.09
N GLU A 209 -5.81 6.07 5.19
CA GLU A 209 -5.22 6.79 6.33
C GLU A 209 -5.27 8.30 6.17
N LEU A 210 -5.54 8.76 4.95
CA LEU A 210 -5.62 10.19 4.66
C LEU A 210 -6.89 10.80 5.27
N PRO A 211 -6.79 12.03 5.82
CA PRO A 211 -7.80 12.58 6.71
C PRO A 211 -9.13 12.90 6.02
N ASN A 212 -9.14 13.07 4.69
CA ASN A 212 -10.34 13.39 3.91
C ASN A 212 -10.11 13.15 2.41
N GLN A 213 -11.21 13.23 1.65
CA GLN A 213 -11.21 13.06 0.20
C GLN A 213 -10.32 14.08 -0.53
N ILE A 214 -10.33 15.35 -0.14
CA ILE A 214 -9.53 16.40 -0.80
C ILE A 214 -8.04 16.06 -0.70
N SER A 215 -7.54 15.78 0.50
CA SER A 215 -6.14 15.39 0.71
C SER A 215 -5.80 14.09 -0.02
N ARG A 216 -6.75 13.14 -0.10
CA ARG A 216 -6.57 11.89 -0.84
C ARG A 216 -6.45 12.09 -2.34
N LEU A 217 -7.35 12.87 -2.95
CA LEU A 217 -7.29 13.20 -4.38
C LEU A 217 -6.04 14.03 -4.71
N GLU A 218 -5.63 14.94 -3.83
CA GLU A 218 -4.37 15.67 -3.98
C GLU A 218 -3.18 14.70 -4.03
N VAL A 219 -3.09 13.77 -3.07
CA VAL A 219 -2.03 12.75 -3.04
C VAL A 219 -2.09 11.89 -4.30
N ILE A 220 -3.26 11.36 -4.69
CA ILE A 220 -3.42 10.56 -5.91
C ILE A 220 -2.93 11.33 -7.14
N GLY A 221 -3.30 12.60 -7.27
CA GLY A 221 -2.83 13.46 -8.36
C GLY A 221 -1.32 13.66 -8.34
N ARG A 222 -0.71 13.83 -7.16
CA ARG A 222 0.75 13.93 -7.01
C ARG A 222 1.45 12.63 -7.42
N LEU A 223 0.97 11.48 -6.94
CA LEU A 223 1.51 10.15 -7.26
C LEU A 223 1.43 9.87 -8.76
N TRP A 224 0.29 10.19 -9.38
CA TRP A 224 0.12 10.04 -10.82
C TRP A 224 1.11 10.90 -11.63
N ARG A 225 1.32 12.17 -11.24
CA ARG A 225 2.27 13.06 -11.95
C ARG A 225 3.72 12.60 -11.88
N ILE A 226 4.12 11.90 -10.82
CA ILE A 226 5.47 11.35 -10.68
C ILE A 226 5.58 9.92 -11.24
N THR A 227 4.52 9.38 -11.84
CA THR A 227 4.52 8.04 -12.43
C THR A 227 5.00 8.09 -13.88
N GLU A 228 6.02 7.32 -14.20
CA GLU A 228 6.51 7.15 -15.58
C GLU A 228 5.84 5.96 -16.29
N ARG A 229 5.73 4.80 -15.61
CA ARG A 229 5.24 3.56 -16.25
C ARG A 229 4.03 2.96 -15.52
N TYR A 230 4.15 2.66 -14.23
CA TYR A 230 3.08 2.01 -13.46
C TYR A 230 2.75 2.75 -12.16
N LEU A 231 1.47 3.09 -11.98
CA LEU A 231 0.90 3.46 -10.69
C LEU A 231 0.13 2.27 -10.14
N VAL A 232 0.55 1.75 -8.99
CA VAL A 232 -0.08 0.63 -8.30
C VAL A 232 -0.75 1.15 -7.02
N ILE A 233 -2.08 1.06 -6.97
CA ILE A 233 -2.87 1.42 -5.79
C ILE A 233 -3.50 0.16 -5.23
N VAL A 234 -3.27 -0.09 -3.94
CA VAL A 234 -3.81 -1.25 -3.22
C VAL A 234 -4.53 -0.76 -1.98
N GLU A 235 -5.72 -1.26 -1.74
CA GLU A 235 -6.47 -1.01 -0.51
C GLU A 235 -7.11 -2.29 0.04
N GLN A 236 -7.66 -2.18 1.24
CA GLN A 236 -8.34 -3.31 1.87
C GLN A 236 -9.51 -3.80 1.01
N GLY A 237 -9.70 -5.13 0.96
CA GLY A 237 -10.82 -5.78 0.26
C GLY A 237 -12.18 -5.60 0.94
N THR A 238 -12.47 -4.41 1.46
CA THR A 238 -13.75 -4.01 2.04
C THR A 238 -14.53 -3.15 1.04
N LYS A 239 -15.83 -2.93 1.28
CA LYS A 239 -16.63 -1.98 0.48
C LYS A 239 -15.96 -0.59 0.43
N CYS A 240 -15.44 -0.16 1.57
CA CYS A 240 -14.80 1.14 1.69
C CYS A 240 -13.49 1.25 0.89
N GLY A 241 -12.68 0.18 0.87
CA GLY A 241 -11.48 0.14 0.04
C GLY A 241 -11.82 0.07 -1.45
N PHE A 242 -12.86 -0.69 -1.82
CA PHE A 242 -13.38 -0.71 -3.20
C PHE A 242 -13.80 0.69 -3.68
N ASP A 243 -14.54 1.43 -2.85
CA ASP A 243 -15.01 2.77 -3.19
C ASP A 243 -13.83 3.74 -3.42
N ILE A 244 -12.78 3.68 -2.60
CA ILE A 244 -11.57 4.51 -2.79
C ILE A 244 -10.78 4.14 -4.04
N ILE A 245 -10.68 2.85 -4.36
CA ILE A 245 -9.99 2.41 -5.58
C ILE A 245 -10.73 2.92 -6.82
N ASN A 246 -12.06 2.88 -6.83
CA ASN A 246 -12.85 3.44 -7.93
C ASN A 246 -12.77 4.96 -7.99
N GLU A 247 -12.82 5.66 -6.84
CA GLU A 247 -12.60 7.11 -6.80
C GLU A 247 -11.24 7.49 -7.41
N ALA A 248 -10.17 6.79 -7.03
CA ALA A 248 -8.84 7.03 -7.56
C ALA A 248 -8.78 6.76 -9.07
N ARG A 249 -9.40 5.66 -9.53
CA ARG A 249 -9.50 5.30 -10.95
C ARG A 249 -10.22 6.38 -11.75
N GLU A 250 -11.42 6.77 -11.32
CA GLU A 250 -12.22 7.80 -11.98
C GLU A 250 -11.47 9.13 -12.02
N PHE A 251 -10.89 9.54 -10.89
CA PHE A 251 -10.11 10.76 -10.82
C PHE A 251 -8.95 10.76 -11.82
N ILE A 252 -8.16 9.69 -11.89
CA ILE A 252 -7.04 9.56 -12.83
C ILE A 252 -7.52 9.55 -14.28
N LEU A 253 -8.57 8.80 -14.60
CA LEU A 253 -9.12 8.71 -15.96
C LEU A 253 -9.74 10.04 -16.42
N MET A 254 -10.43 10.75 -15.53
CA MET A 254 -10.95 12.10 -15.81
C MET A 254 -9.82 13.11 -16.02
N TYR A 255 -8.72 12.98 -15.25
CA TYR A 255 -7.53 13.83 -15.39
C TYR A 255 -6.81 13.62 -16.74
N ASN A 256 -7.04 12.49 -17.41
CA ASN A 256 -6.29 12.06 -18.58
C ASN A 256 -7.19 11.64 -19.74
N LYS A 257 -7.55 12.59 -20.61
CA LYS A 257 -8.20 12.22 -21.88
C LYS A 257 -7.27 11.48 -22.87
N ILE A 258 -5.94 11.41 -22.68
CA ILE A 258 -5.03 10.94 -23.75
C ILE A 258 -3.81 10.05 -23.34
N LYS A 259 -3.35 9.94 -22.08
CA LYS A 259 -2.03 9.30 -21.79
C LYS A 259 -1.95 8.11 -20.81
N GLY A 260 -3.07 7.65 -20.24
CA GLY A 260 -3.07 6.51 -19.30
C GLY A 260 -4.13 5.47 -19.67
N HIS A 261 -3.91 4.22 -19.28
CA HIS A 261 -4.93 3.17 -19.38
C HIS A 261 -4.88 2.28 -18.13
N VAL A 262 -5.97 1.59 -17.84
CA VAL A 262 -6.00 0.61 -16.75
C VAL A 262 -5.32 -0.66 -17.21
N PHE A 263 -4.16 -0.95 -16.62
CA PHE A 263 -3.41 -2.18 -16.89
C PHE A 263 -4.02 -3.41 -16.21
N SER A 264 -4.49 -3.27 -14.97
CA SER A 264 -5.06 -4.34 -14.16
C SER A 264 -6.01 -3.78 -13.09
N PRO A 265 -7.08 -4.50 -12.69
CA PRO A 265 -7.53 -5.78 -13.25
C PRO A 265 -8.02 -5.64 -14.68
N VAL A 266 -7.54 -6.52 -15.58
CA VAL A 266 -8.02 -6.59 -16.97
C VAL A 266 -9.37 -7.30 -16.95
N SER A 267 -10.33 -6.71 -17.65
CA SER A 267 -11.61 -7.36 -17.93
C SER A 267 -11.38 -8.41 -19.03
N ILE A 268 -11.81 -9.65 -18.77
CA ILE A 268 -12.12 -10.60 -19.84
C ILE A 268 -13.27 -10.02 -20.68
#